data_AF-A0A934CKJ9-F1
#
_entry.id   AF-A0A934CKJ9-F1
#
_cell.length_a   1.000
_cell.length_b   1.000
_cell.length_c   1.000
_cell.angle_alpha   90.00
_cell.angle_beta   90.00
_cell.angle_gamma   90.00
#
_symmetry.space_group_name_H-M   'P 1'
#
loop_
_entity.id
_entity.type
_entity.pdbx_description
1 polymer ?
#
loop_
_entity_poly.entity_id
_entity_poly.type
_entity_poly.pdbx_seq_one_letter_code
_entity_poly.pdbx_strand_id
1 'polypeptide(L)'
;KDLLNAAGIPNPPETWTQFQDQAKKLVKLDPQGNIVQAAVGLGTAYNVERGVDVLQALMIQNGAQMADDNGSPTFQRIPANLNREFPPSYQALEFYTDFANPAKETFTWDSRQPNSLDAFIAGKTAFFFGYSFDVPLINARAPKLNLGMSKLPQIEGNPTKNFANYWYWTVSKKTKNLDIAWNLLNFMAKPEESKKFLDLAKRPAARKSQLTAQLDDDTIGVFAAQVLTATSWYRGKDPKAVEEAFLTMINDVQTGVQQIDKAVNFAAEKVSQTMN
;
A
#
# COMPACT_ATOMS: atom_id res chain seq x y z
N LYS A 1 15.96 10.93 0.40
CA LYS A 1 17.38 10.47 0.34
C LYS A 1 18.22 11.07 1.46
N ASP A 2 18.09 12.35 1.77
CA ASP A 2 18.94 13.03 2.76
C ASP A 2 18.88 12.39 4.16
N LEU A 3 17.69 11.97 4.60
CA LEU A 3 17.53 11.26 5.89
C LEU A 3 18.24 9.90 5.92
N LEU A 4 18.26 9.17 4.80
CA LEU A 4 18.98 7.91 4.69
C LEU A 4 20.49 8.15 4.75
N ASN A 5 20.99 9.14 4.01
CA ASN A 5 22.41 9.52 4.01
C ASN A 5 22.87 9.95 5.40
N ALA A 6 22.09 10.77 6.10
CA ALA A 6 22.39 11.20 7.46
C ALA A 6 22.43 10.04 8.47
N ALA A 7 21.71 8.95 8.21
CA ALA A 7 21.71 7.73 9.00
C ALA A 7 22.75 6.68 8.52
N GLY A 8 23.57 7.01 7.51
CA GLY A 8 24.56 6.07 6.94
C GLY A 8 23.93 4.90 6.19
N ILE A 9 22.71 5.06 5.67
CA ILE A 9 21.98 4.04 4.91
C ILE A 9 22.18 4.31 3.42
N PRO A 10 22.95 3.48 2.69
CA PRO A 10 23.28 3.75 1.29
C PRO A 10 22.13 3.43 0.33
N ASN A 11 21.28 2.45 0.65
CA ASN A 11 20.23 1.95 -0.22
C ASN A 11 18.90 1.79 0.53
N PRO A 12 17.75 2.04 -0.14
CA PRO A 12 16.45 1.70 0.41
C PRO A 12 16.34 0.17 0.63
N PRO A 13 15.42 -0.28 1.50
CA PRO A 13 15.31 -1.70 1.82
C PRO A 13 14.61 -2.47 0.69
N GLU A 14 15.13 -3.66 0.39
CA GLU A 14 14.50 -4.62 -0.53
C GLU A 14 13.60 -5.61 0.22
N THR A 15 13.88 -5.84 1.50
CA THR A 15 13.10 -6.73 2.37
C THR A 15 12.50 -6.02 3.58
N TRP A 16 11.40 -6.56 4.12
CA TRP A 16 10.80 -6.02 5.34
C TRP A 16 11.72 -6.10 6.58
N THR A 17 12.59 -7.10 6.64
CA THR A 17 13.63 -7.20 7.68
C THR A 17 14.62 -6.05 7.58
N GLN A 18 15.14 -5.77 6.39
CA GLN A 18 15.99 -4.60 6.16
C GLN A 18 15.26 -3.31 6.48
N PHE A 19 13.96 -3.23 6.16
CA PHE A 19 13.13 -2.07 6.48
C PHE A 19 13.03 -1.84 7.99
N GLN A 20 12.81 -2.89 8.79
CA GLN A 20 12.80 -2.77 10.26
C GLN A 20 14.16 -2.27 10.79
N ASP A 21 15.26 -2.82 10.31
CA ASP A 21 16.61 -2.40 10.73
C ASP A 21 16.90 -0.93 10.36
N GLN A 22 16.46 -0.50 9.18
CA GLN A 22 16.56 0.89 8.77
C GLN A 22 15.63 1.79 9.59
N ALA A 23 14.40 1.36 9.88
CA ALA A 23 13.45 2.13 10.68
C ALA A 23 14.00 2.45 12.08
N LYS A 24 14.62 1.46 12.74
CA LYS A 24 15.29 1.63 14.04
C LYS A 24 16.39 2.69 14.01
N LYS A 25 17.11 2.82 12.89
CA LYS A 25 18.17 3.83 12.71
C LYS A 25 17.64 5.22 12.35
N LEU A 26 16.45 5.28 11.74
CA LEU A 26 15.88 6.51 11.18
C LEU A 26 14.97 7.24 12.15
N VAL A 27 14.30 6.53 13.06
CA VAL A 27 13.47 7.17 14.08
C VAL A 27 14.35 7.97 15.05
N LYS A 28 13.90 9.17 15.41
CA LYS A 28 14.49 9.97 16.48
C LYS A 28 13.41 10.40 17.45
N LEU A 29 13.63 10.09 18.72
CA LEU A 29 12.74 10.45 19.82
C LEU A 29 13.38 11.55 20.67
N ASP A 30 12.55 12.42 21.24
CA ASP A 30 12.99 13.35 22.28
C ASP A 30 13.12 12.63 23.66
N PRO A 31 13.66 13.28 24.70
CA PRO A 31 13.77 12.68 26.03
C PRO A 31 12.43 12.31 26.68
N GLN A 32 11.31 12.83 26.17
CA GLN A 32 9.96 12.53 26.63
C GLN A 32 9.32 11.38 25.81
N GLY A 33 10.06 10.81 24.84
CA GLY A 33 9.59 9.72 23.98
C GLY A 33 8.70 10.18 22.82
N ASN A 34 8.63 11.47 22.51
CA ASN A 34 7.89 11.95 21.34
C ASN A 34 8.73 11.81 20.06
N ILE A 35 8.04 11.52 18.96
CA ILE A 35 8.67 11.38 17.65
C ILE A 35 9.04 12.76 17.09
N VAL A 36 10.34 13.00 16.93
CA VAL A 36 10.89 14.21 16.30
C VAL A 36 11.13 13.98 14.80
N GLN A 37 11.54 12.77 14.45
CA GLN A 37 11.73 12.30 13.08
C GLN A 37 11.24 10.86 13.02
N ALA A 38 10.40 10.54 12.04
CA ALA A 38 9.93 9.18 11.80
C ALA A 38 10.73 8.52 10.68
N ALA A 39 10.87 7.19 10.75
CA ALA A 39 11.25 6.39 9.60
C ALA A 39 10.15 6.43 8.52
N VAL A 40 8.90 6.22 8.91
CA VAL A 40 7.74 6.12 8.01
C VAL A 40 6.46 6.48 8.75
N GLY A 41 5.40 6.87 8.04
CA GLY A 41 4.05 6.80 8.57
C GLY A 41 3.50 5.39 8.42
N LEU A 42 3.46 4.60 9.50
CA LEU A 42 2.99 3.20 9.48
C LEU A 42 2.50 2.75 10.86
N GLY A 43 1.48 1.91 10.90
CA GLY A 43 1.04 1.22 12.12
C GLY A 43 -0.26 1.73 12.76
N THR A 44 -0.70 2.94 12.40
CA THR A 44 -2.02 3.47 12.78
C THR A 44 -3.00 3.40 11.61
N ALA A 45 -4.29 3.53 11.91
CA ALA A 45 -5.36 3.43 10.90
C ALA A 45 -5.56 4.74 10.14
N TYR A 46 -5.83 5.84 10.84
CA TYR A 46 -6.50 7.01 10.25
C TYR A 46 -5.59 8.16 9.79
N ASN A 47 -4.29 8.12 10.09
CA ASN A 47 -3.32 9.12 9.63
C ASN A 47 -2.20 8.53 8.74
N VAL A 48 -2.38 7.30 8.25
CA VAL A 48 -1.46 6.65 7.30
C VAL A 48 -2.14 6.58 5.94
N GLU A 49 -1.59 7.30 4.98
CA GLU A 49 -2.02 7.26 3.59
C GLU A 49 -1.69 5.88 3.03
N ARG A 50 -2.67 5.24 2.39
CA ARG A 50 -2.54 3.85 1.89
C ARG A 50 -2.20 2.81 2.96
N GLY A 51 -2.47 3.07 4.24
CA GLY A 51 -2.21 2.11 5.31
C GLY A 51 -2.88 0.75 5.09
N VAL A 52 -4.14 0.77 4.64
CA VAL A 52 -4.92 -0.44 4.31
C VAL A 52 -4.31 -1.20 3.13
N ASP A 53 -3.84 -0.51 2.08
CA ASP A 53 -3.16 -1.14 0.94
C ASP A 53 -1.83 -1.79 1.36
N VAL A 54 -1.05 -1.12 2.22
CA VAL A 54 0.22 -1.66 2.76
C VAL A 54 -0.05 -2.90 3.60
N LEU A 55 -1.06 -2.88 4.47
CA LEU A 55 -1.45 -4.04 5.24
C LEU A 55 -1.88 -5.21 4.34
N GLN A 56 -2.70 -4.95 3.31
CA GLN A 56 -3.09 -5.99 2.37
C GLN A 56 -1.90 -6.56 1.59
N ALA A 57 -0.93 -5.71 1.21
CA ALA A 57 0.30 -6.16 0.59
C ALA A 57 1.10 -7.09 1.53
N LEU A 58 1.25 -6.73 2.80
CA LEU A 58 1.88 -7.57 3.82
C LEU A 58 1.16 -8.91 3.98
N MET A 59 -0.17 -8.90 4.05
CA MET A 59 -0.98 -10.13 4.14
C MET A 59 -0.72 -11.05 2.93
N ILE A 60 -0.77 -10.51 1.72
CA ILE A 60 -0.56 -11.26 0.48
C ILE A 60 0.87 -11.79 0.36
N GLN A 61 1.86 -10.97 0.71
CA GLN A 61 3.27 -11.38 0.74
C GLN A 61 3.54 -12.45 1.80
N ASN A 62 2.83 -12.43 2.92
CA ASN A 62 2.93 -13.45 3.98
C ASN A 62 2.16 -14.74 3.62
N GLY A 63 1.50 -14.76 2.45
CA GLY A 63 0.81 -15.94 1.93
C GLY A 63 -0.68 -16.01 2.24
N ALA A 64 -1.31 -14.94 2.76
CA ALA A 64 -2.75 -14.94 2.96
C ALA A 64 -3.50 -15.09 1.63
N GLN A 65 -4.54 -15.94 1.64
CA GLN A 65 -5.53 -15.97 0.56
C GLN A 65 -6.62 -14.96 0.90
N MET A 66 -6.65 -13.83 0.21
CA MET A 66 -7.57 -12.73 0.53
C MET A 66 -9.03 -13.10 0.30
N ALA A 67 -9.32 -13.83 -0.78
CA ALA A 67 -10.64 -14.35 -1.09
C ALA A 67 -10.56 -15.72 -1.78
N ASP A 68 -11.66 -16.47 -1.72
CA ASP A 68 -11.85 -17.69 -2.49
C ASP A 68 -12.21 -17.39 -3.97
N ASP A 69 -12.38 -18.45 -4.77
CA ASP A 69 -12.68 -18.34 -6.19
C ASP A 69 -14.02 -17.62 -6.47
N ASN A 70 -14.95 -17.70 -5.51
CA ASN A 70 -16.25 -17.01 -5.56
C ASN A 70 -16.16 -15.55 -5.10
N GLY A 71 -14.98 -15.10 -4.63
CA GLY A 71 -14.74 -13.75 -4.13
C GLY A 71 -15.08 -13.54 -2.66
N SER A 72 -15.51 -14.58 -1.93
CA SER A 72 -15.78 -14.44 -0.50
C SER A 72 -14.47 -14.27 0.28
N PRO A 73 -14.41 -13.37 1.29
CA PRO A 73 -13.18 -13.11 2.02
C PRO A 73 -12.73 -14.31 2.86
N THR A 74 -11.44 -14.63 2.75
CA THR A 74 -10.81 -15.78 3.44
C THR A 74 -9.51 -15.43 4.15
N PHE A 75 -9.12 -14.15 4.21
CA PHE A 75 -7.85 -13.72 4.81
C PHE A 75 -7.73 -14.10 6.30
N GLN A 76 -8.84 -14.32 6.99
CA GLN A 76 -8.92 -14.78 8.37
C GLN A 76 -8.62 -16.28 8.56
N ARG A 77 -8.36 -17.03 7.48
CA ARG A 77 -8.15 -18.49 7.50
C ARG A 77 -6.71 -18.84 7.14
N ILE A 78 -6.27 -20.04 7.53
CA ILE A 78 -5.03 -20.63 7.04
C ILE A 78 -5.30 -21.24 5.65
N PRO A 79 -4.61 -20.79 4.59
CA PRO A 79 -4.71 -21.42 3.27
C PRO A 79 -4.31 -22.89 3.31
N ALA A 80 -4.99 -23.74 2.54
CA ALA A 80 -4.79 -25.19 2.57
C ALA A 80 -3.37 -25.65 2.20
N ASN A 81 -2.62 -24.83 1.47
CA ASN A 81 -1.24 -25.10 1.06
C ASN A 81 -0.19 -24.65 2.08
N LEU A 82 -0.59 -24.11 3.24
CA LEU A 82 0.30 -23.64 4.29
C LEU A 82 0.12 -24.45 5.57
N ASN A 83 1.23 -24.81 6.21
CA ASN A 83 1.24 -25.42 7.54
C ASN A 83 1.70 -24.38 8.58
N ARG A 84 0.74 -23.78 9.30
CA ARG A 84 0.97 -22.72 10.29
C ARG A 84 0.01 -22.85 11.47
N GLU A 85 0.39 -22.29 12.61
CA GLU A 85 -0.47 -22.24 13.80
C GLU A 85 -1.58 -21.18 13.66
N PHE A 86 -1.27 -20.05 13.02
CA PHE A 86 -2.19 -18.92 12.86
C PHE A 86 -2.31 -18.49 11.38
N PRO A 87 -3.45 -17.88 10.98
CA PRO A 87 -3.61 -17.27 9.67
C PRO A 87 -2.48 -16.27 9.34
N PRO A 88 -1.95 -16.24 8.10
CA PRO A 88 -0.91 -15.30 7.72
C PRO A 88 -1.27 -13.82 7.91
N SER A 89 -2.56 -13.49 7.88
CA SER A 89 -3.05 -12.14 8.13
C SER A 89 -2.78 -11.63 9.53
N TYR A 90 -2.69 -12.53 10.52
CA TYR A 90 -2.53 -12.14 11.93
C TYR A 90 -1.14 -11.55 12.15
N GLN A 91 -0.11 -12.24 11.65
CA GLN A 91 1.27 -11.75 11.71
C GLN A 91 1.50 -10.50 10.87
N ALA A 92 0.81 -10.38 9.72
CA ALA A 92 0.90 -9.17 8.90
C ALA A 92 0.28 -7.95 9.61
N LEU A 93 -0.84 -8.15 10.31
CA LEU A 93 -1.48 -7.11 11.11
C LEU A 93 -0.60 -6.74 12.33
N GLU A 94 -0.07 -7.72 13.04
CA GLU A 94 0.88 -7.48 14.15
C GLU A 94 2.08 -6.67 13.67
N PHE A 95 2.74 -7.13 12.60
CA PHE A 95 3.88 -6.45 11.98
C PHE A 95 3.55 -5.00 11.60
N TYR A 96 2.38 -4.75 10.99
CA TYR A 96 1.93 -3.40 10.67
C TYR A 96 1.81 -2.56 11.93
N THR A 97 1.06 -3.03 12.93
CA THR A 97 0.76 -2.27 14.16
C THR A 97 1.99 -2.06 15.06
N ASP A 98 3.01 -2.90 14.97
CA ASP A 98 4.26 -2.78 15.74
C ASP A 98 5.00 -1.46 15.50
N PHE A 99 4.83 -0.83 14.33
CA PHE A 99 5.41 0.50 14.05
C PHE A 99 4.74 1.64 14.82
N ALA A 100 3.57 1.39 15.40
CA ALA A 100 2.83 2.31 16.26
C ALA A 100 2.75 1.84 17.72
N ASN A 101 3.57 0.84 18.11
CA ASN A 101 3.64 0.32 19.46
C ASN A 101 4.92 0.83 20.17
N PRO A 102 4.82 1.73 21.17
CA PRO A 102 5.99 2.26 21.89
C PRO A 102 6.87 1.23 22.60
N ALA A 103 6.39 0.00 22.81
CA ALA A 103 7.17 -1.08 23.39
C ALA A 103 8.09 -1.79 22.38
N LYS A 104 7.96 -1.49 21.08
CA LYS A 104 8.75 -2.11 20.01
C LYS A 104 9.89 -1.18 19.59
N GLU A 105 11.06 -1.74 19.29
CA GLU A 105 12.20 -0.97 18.78
C GLU A 105 11.91 -0.29 17.43
N THR A 106 10.92 -0.82 16.68
CA THR A 106 10.47 -0.28 15.40
C THR A 106 9.45 0.87 15.55
N PHE A 107 9.11 1.27 16.78
CA PHE A 107 8.20 2.37 17.03
C PHE A 107 8.66 3.62 16.29
N THR A 108 7.80 4.15 15.42
CA THR A 108 8.15 5.31 14.58
C THR A 108 6.97 6.22 14.27
N TRP A 109 5.75 5.84 14.64
CA TRP A 109 4.55 6.58 14.28
C TRP A 109 3.49 6.49 15.37
N ASP A 110 2.63 7.51 15.46
CA ASP A 110 1.47 7.49 16.35
C ASP A 110 0.35 8.39 15.80
N SER A 111 -0.80 8.39 16.46
CA SER A 111 -1.99 9.14 16.06
C SER A 111 -1.87 10.66 16.24
N ARG A 112 -0.82 11.15 16.93
CA ARG A 112 -0.56 12.59 17.11
C ARG A 112 0.15 13.20 15.90
N GLN A 113 0.74 12.35 15.04
CA GLN A 113 1.35 12.78 13.80
C GLN A 113 0.30 13.26 12.78
N PRO A 114 0.65 14.19 11.88
CA PRO A 114 -0.23 14.57 10.77
C PRO A 114 -0.42 13.40 9.79
N ASN A 115 -1.18 13.60 8.71
CA ASN A 115 -1.24 12.61 7.63
C ASN A 115 0.18 12.28 7.12
N SER A 116 0.46 11.00 6.89
CA SER A 116 1.80 10.52 6.49
C SER A 116 2.36 11.14 5.21
N LEU A 117 1.52 11.49 4.22
CA LEU A 117 1.96 12.18 3.01
C LEU A 117 2.39 13.62 3.33
N ASP A 118 1.63 14.32 4.16
CA ASP A 118 1.97 15.67 4.60
C ASP A 118 3.26 15.67 5.43
N ALA A 119 3.46 14.68 6.29
CA ALA A 119 4.70 14.52 7.04
C ALA A 119 5.90 14.26 6.13
N PHE A 120 5.75 13.40 5.11
CA PHE A 120 6.80 13.13 4.14
C PHE A 120 7.16 14.38 3.31
N ILE A 121 6.16 15.11 2.81
CA ILE A 121 6.35 16.37 2.09
C ILE A 121 7.04 17.41 2.97
N ALA A 122 6.74 17.42 4.28
CA ALA A 122 7.40 18.28 5.26
C ALA A 122 8.82 17.80 5.65
N GLY A 123 9.32 16.70 5.08
CA GLY A 123 10.64 16.13 5.38
C GLY A 123 10.75 15.50 6.77
N LYS A 124 9.62 15.15 7.41
CA LYS A 124 9.58 14.54 8.76
C LYS A 124 9.69 13.03 8.75
N THR A 125 9.46 12.38 7.61
CA THR A 125 9.62 10.93 7.45
C THR A 125 10.67 10.59 6.39
N ALA A 126 11.41 9.50 6.61
CA ALA A 126 12.41 9.03 5.65
C ALA A 126 11.81 8.28 4.46
N PHE A 127 10.74 7.53 4.71
CA PHE A 127 9.99 6.76 3.73
C PHE A 127 8.53 7.21 3.67
N PHE A 128 7.92 6.94 2.53
CA PHE A 128 6.50 7.07 2.26
C PHE A 128 6.09 5.93 1.33
N PHE A 129 5.03 5.20 1.72
CA PHE A 129 4.44 4.18 0.87
C PHE A 129 3.29 4.81 0.08
N GLY A 130 3.40 4.79 -1.24
CA GLY A 130 2.42 5.38 -2.14
C GLY A 130 2.54 4.82 -3.55
N TYR A 131 1.80 5.44 -4.46
CA TYR A 131 1.74 5.03 -5.86
C TYR A 131 2.32 6.11 -6.78
N SER A 132 2.48 5.75 -8.05
CA SER A 132 2.99 6.65 -9.09
C SER A 132 2.30 8.03 -9.16
N PHE A 133 1.00 8.09 -8.85
CA PHE A 133 0.24 9.34 -8.89
C PHE A 133 0.57 10.30 -7.74
N ASP A 134 1.24 9.85 -6.68
CA ASP A 134 1.67 10.71 -5.57
C ASP A 134 2.94 11.51 -5.93
N VAL A 135 3.77 10.99 -6.84
CA VAL A 135 5.02 11.63 -7.29
C VAL A 135 4.81 13.06 -7.80
N PRO A 136 3.89 13.35 -8.76
CA PRO A 136 3.67 14.71 -9.23
C PRO A 136 3.15 15.63 -8.11
N LEU A 137 2.34 15.11 -7.18
CA LEU A 137 1.83 15.87 -6.04
C LEU A 137 2.96 16.25 -5.07
N ILE A 138 3.84 15.31 -4.74
CA ILE A 138 5.02 15.53 -3.89
C ILE A 138 5.95 16.56 -4.54
N ASN A 139 6.28 16.40 -5.82
CA ASN A 139 7.15 17.34 -6.55
C ASN A 139 6.56 18.75 -6.61
N ALA A 140 5.24 18.88 -6.75
CA ALA A 140 4.57 20.18 -6.76
C ALA A 140 4.61 20.87 -5.39
N ARG A 141 4.44 20.11 -4.30
CA ARG A 141 4.38 20.65 -2.93
C ARG A 141 5.74 20.82 -2.26
N ALA A 142 6.74 20.02 -2.66
CA ALA A 142 8.10 20.05 -2.14
C ALA A 142 9.13 19.90 -3.27
N PRO A 143 9.27 20.90 -4.17
CA PRO A 143 10.14 20.81 -5.35
C PRO A 143 11.64 20.68 -5.04
N LYS A 144 12.05 20.96 -3.80
CA LYS A 144 13.44 20.82 -3.33
C LYS A 144 13.71 19.48 -2.64
N LEU A 145 12.70 18.62 -2.48
CA LEU A 145 12.85 17.33 -1.81
C LEU A 145 13.74 16.42 -2.67
N ASN A 146 14.84 15.94 -2.09
CA ASN A 146 15.70 14.96 -2.73
C ASN A 146 15.06 13.56 -2.72
N LEU A 147 14.08 13.38 -3.60
CA LEU A 147 13.22 12.20 -3.69
C LEU A 147 13.94 11.03 -4.38
N GLY A 148 13.69 9.82 -3.89
CA GLY A 148 14.05 8.56 -4.53
C GLY A 148 12.84 7.64 -4.52
N MET A 149 12.80 6.72 -5.47
CA MET A 149 11.74 5.73 -5.58
C MET A 149 12.37 4.35 -5.55
N SER A 150 11.75 3.42 -4.83
CA SER A 150 12.15 2.02 -4.76
C SER A 150 10.92 1.13 -4.83
N LYS A 151 11.14 -0.16 -5.09
CA LYS A 151 10.09 -1.17 -5.03
C LYS A 151 9.61 -1.32 -3.59
N LEU A 152 8.36 -1.76 -3.41
CA LEU A 152 7.85 -2.14 -2.10
C LEU A 152 8.71 -3.28 -1.55
N PRO A 153 9.16 -3.23 -0.28
CA PRO A 153 9.88 -4.33 0.32
C PRO A 153 9.09 -5.64 0.22
N GLN A 154 9.82 -6.75 0.14
CA GLN A 154 9.25 -8.09 0.06
C GLN A 154 9.59 -8.89 1.33
N ILE A 155 8.83 -9.94 1.61
CA ILE A 155 9.18 -10.90 2.66
C ILE A 155 10.21 -11.87 2.09
N GLU A 156 11.37 -11.95 2.72
CA GLU A 156 12.46 -12.83 2.28
C GLU A 156 12.01 -14.29 2.29
N GLY A 157 12.37 -15.04 1.24
CA GLY A 157 11.97 -16.44 1.05
C GLY A 157 10.55 -16.65 0.51
N ASN A 158 9.70 -15.61 0.47
CA ASN A 158 8.35 -15.70 -0.09
C ASN A 158 8.29 -15.24 -1.55
N PRO A 159 7.30 -15.72 -2.34
CA PRO A 159 7.07 -15.21 -3.69
C PRO A 159 6.81 -13.70 -3.69
N THR A 160 7.45 -12.98 -4.62
CA THR A 160 7.23 -11.54 -4.80
C THR A 160 5.78 -11.26 -5.17
N LYS A 161 5.10 -10.45 -4.35
CA LYS A 161 3.72 -10.03 -4.56
C LYS A 161 3.51 -8.58 -4.13
N ASN A 162 2.61 -7.89 -4.82
CA ASN A 162 2.20 -6.53 -4.53
C ASN A 162 0.67 -6.40 -4.53
N PHE A 163 0.20 -5.28 -4.01
CA PHE A 163 -1.21 -4.88 -4.07
C PHE A 163 -1.43 -3.90 -5.23
N ALA A 164 -2.50 -4.12 -6.00
CA ALA A 164 -2.82 -3.30 -7.16
C ALA A 164 -3.83 -2.22 -6.79
N ASN A 165 -3.52 -0.96 -7.12
CA ASN A 165 -4.46 0.16 -7.08
C ASN A 165 -4.64 0.72 -8.49
N TYR A 166 -5.89 0.78 -8.95
CA TYR A 166 -6.21 1.24 -10.29
C TYR A 166 -7.62 1.79 -10.38
N TRP A 167 -7.81 2.65 -11.36
CA TRP A 167 -9.13 3.11 -11.81
C TRP A 167 -9.37 2.55 -13.20
N TYR A 168 -10.64 2.28 -13.50
CA TYR A 168 -11.06 1.91 -14.83
C TYR A 168 -12.22 2.81 -15.26
N TRP A 169 -12.21 3.18 -16.54
CA TRP A 169 -13.29 3.94 -17.13
C TRP A 169 -14.48 3.02 -17.37
N THR A 170 -15.69 3.50 -17.08
CA THR A 170 -16.93 2.77 -17.30
C THR A 170 -17.96 3.66 -17.99
N VAL A 171 -18.91 3.01 -18.69
CA VAL A 171 -20.06 3.69 -19.27
C VAL A 171 -21.28 3.47 -18.38
N SER A 172 -21.89 4.57 -17.94
CA SER A 172 -23.14 4.51 -17.16
C SER A 172 -24.26 3.87 -17.98
N LYS A 173 -24.94 2.87 -17.40
CA LYS A 173 -26.13 2.24 -18.01
C LYS A 173 -27.29 3.22 -18.25
N LYS A 174 -27.29 4.40 -17.62
CA LYS A 174 -28.34 5.42 -17.73
C LYS A 174 -28.05 6.48 -18.81
N THR A 175 -26.90 6.40 -19.50
CA THR A 175 -26.55 7.38 -20.54
C THR A 175 -27.54 7.31 -21.71
N LYS A 176 -27.89 8.46 -22.27
CA LYS A 176 -28.65 8.55 -23.53
C LYS A 176 -27.75 8.36 -24.77
N ASN A 177 -26.43 8.43 -24.59
CA ASN A 177 -25.44 8.42 -25.66
C ASN A 177 -24.50 7.22 -25.52
N LEU A 178 -25.05 6.00 -25.54
CA LEU A 178 -24.30 4.77 -25.26
C LEU A 178 -23.16 4.54 -26.25
N ASP A 179 -23.46 4.65 -27.55
CA ASP A 179 -22.49 4.40 -28.62
C ASP A 179 -21.34 5.41 -28.60
N ILE A 180 -21.64 6.70 -28.39
CA ILE A 180 -20.61 7.76 -28.31
C ILE A 180 -19.68 7.52 -27.11
N ALA A 181 -20.24 7.17 -25.95
CA ALA A 181 -19.44 6.89 -24.76
C ALA A 181 -18.51 5.68 -24.96
N TRP A 182 -19.02 4.58 -25.54
CA TRP A 182 -18.17 3.42 -25.87
C TRP A 182 -17.14 3.72 -26.95
N ASN A 183 -17.49 4.49 -27.98
CA ASN A 183 -16.56 4.91 -29.01
C ASN A 183 -15.39 5.72 -28.43
N LEU A 184 -15.66 6.61 -27.47
CA LEU A 184 -14.61 7.34 -26.75
C LEU A 184 -13.70 6.39 -25.97
N LEU A 185 -14.25 5.45 -25.19
CA LEU A 185 -13.42 4.51 -24.43
C LEU A 185 -12.59 3.60 -25.34
N ASN A 186 -13.17 3.13 -26.45
CA ASN A 186 -12.45 2.34 -27.45
C ASN A 186 -11.34 3.14 -28.13
N PHE A 187 -11.57 4.43 -28.41
CA PHE A 187 -10.54 5.34 -28.93
C PHE A 187 -9.40 5.52 -27.92
N MET A 188 -9.71 5.84 -26.66
CA MET A 188 -8.70 5.99 -25.60
C MET A 188 -7.92 4.70 -25.34
N ALA A 189 -8.56 3.55 -25.53
CA ALA A 189 -7.93 2.24 -25.35
C ALA A 189 -6.95 1.88 -26.47
N LYS A 190 -6.97 2.54 -27.63
CA LYS A 190 -6.02 2.27 -28.72
C LYS A 190 -4.57 2.41 -28.21
N PRO A 191 -3.62 1.53 -28.60
CA PRO A 191 -2.26 1.56 -28.06
C PRO A 191 -1.59 2.94 -28.15
N GLU A 192 -1.72 3.62 -29.29
CA GLU A 192 -1.14 4.94 -29.54
C GLU A 192 -1.74 6.04 -28.65
N GLU A 193 -3.05 6.05 -28.45
CA GLU A 193 -3.74 7.04 -27.61
C GLU A 193 -3.52 6.78 -26.13
N SER A 194 -3.58 5.50 -25.72
CA SER A 194 -3.25 5.08 -24.37
C SER A 194 -1.80 5.45 -24.03
N LYS A 195 -0.85 5.33 -24.97
CA LYS A 195 0.53 5.74 -24.73
C LYS A 195 0.63 7.24 -24.46
N LYS A 196 0.01 8.09 -25.29
CA LYS A 196 0.00 9.55 -25.09
C LYS A 196 -0.53 9.93 -23.71
N PHE A 197 -1.62 9.29 -23.28
CA PHE A 197 -2.17 9.49 -21.94
C PHE A 197 -1.17 9.07 -20.84
N LEU A 198 -0.56 7.90 -20.94
CA LEU A 198 0.37 7.38 -19.93
C LEU A 198 1.66 8.22 -19.83
N ASP A 199 2.15 8.76 -20.95
CA ASP A 199 3.32 9.63 -20.99
C ASP A 199 3.08 10.93 -20.19
N LEU A 200 1.84 11.44 -20.20
CA LEU A 200 1.41 12.61 -19.43
C LEU A 200 1.06 12.26 -17.99
N ALA A 201 0.25 11.21 -17.80
CA ALA A 201 -0.28 10.84 -16.49
C ALA A 201 0.78 10.19 -15.59
N LYS A 202 1.91 9.75 -16.17
CA LYS A 202 3.00 9.03 -15.49
C LYS A 202 2.45 7.89 -14.63
N ARG A 203 1.71 6.98 -15.28
CA ARG A 203 1.09 5.80 -14.67
C ARG A 203 1.62 4.51 -15.30
N PRO A 204 1.68 3.39 -14.57
CA PRO A 204 2.04 2.11 -15.15
C PRO A 204 0.99 1.67 -16.18
N ALA A 205 1.44 1.09 -17.28
CA ALA A 205 0.60 0.64 -18.35
C ALA A 205 -0.17 -0.63 -17.96
N ALA A 206 -1.47 -0.67 -18.23
CA ALA A 206 -2.26 -1.90 -18.11
C ALA A 206 -1.94 -2.90 -19.24
N ARG A 207 -1.46 -2.42 -20.40
CA ARG A 207 -1.10 -3.26 -21.55
C ARG A 207 0.34 -3.75 -21.40
N LYS A 208 0.54 -5.08 -21.38
CA LYS A 208 1.86 -5.71 -21.28
C LYS A 208 2.85 -5.23 -22.34
N SER A 209 2.39 -5.05 -23.58
CA SER A 209 3.24 -4.58 -24.69
C SER A 209 3.81 -3.17 -24.48
N GLN A 210 3.21 -2.37 -23.60
CA GLN A 210 3.68 -1.01 -23.29
C GLN A 210 4.54 -0.96 -22.02
N LEU A 211 4.53 -2.01 -21.19
CA LEU A 211 5.32 -2.05 -19.95
C LEU A 211 6.82 -2.04 -20.24
N THR A 212 7.28 -2.75 -21.28
CA THR A 212 8.72 -2.83 -21.61
C THR A 212 9.33 -1.44 -21.78
N ALA A 213 8.66 -0.55 -22.52
CA ALA A 213 9.14 0.82 -22.73
C ALA A 213 9.09 1.68 -21.46
N GLN A 214 8.27 1.32 -20.47
CA GLN A 214 8.18 2.04 -19.20
C GLN A 214 9.27 1.62 -18.20
N LEU A 215 9.87 0.43 -18.35
CA LEU A 215 10.92 -0.04 -17.44
C LEU A 215 12.15 0.87 -17.45
N ASP A 216 12.42 1.51 -18.59
CA ASP A 216 13.55 2.42 -18.79
C ASP A 216 13.26 3.89 -18.42
N ASP A 217 12.03 4.23 -18.00
CA ASP A 217 11.66 5.59 -17.59
C ASP A 217 12.01 5.83 -16.11
N ASP A 218 12.81 6.85 -15.82
CA ASP A 218 13.30 7.17 -14.47
C ASP A 218 12.19 7.46 -13.45
N THR A 219 11.02 7.88 -13.91
CA THR A 219 9.87 8.22 -13.04
C THR A 219 8.97 7.01 -12.81
N ILE A 220 8.64 6.28 -13.88
CA ILE A 220 7.63 5.22 -13.82
C ILE A 220 8.20 3.80 -13.77
N GLY A 221 9.48 3.59 -14.12
CA GLY A 221 10.09 2.28 -14.26
C GLY A 221 10.04 1.42 -13.00
N VAL A 222 10.25 2.03 -11.84
CA VAL A 222 10.12 1.35 -10.53
C VAL A 222 8.69 0.82 -10.31
N PHE A 223 7.67 1.56 -10.75
CA PHE A 223 6.27 1.13 -10.64
C PHE A 223 5.90 0.11 -11.73
N ALA A 224 6.36 0.32 -12.97
CA ALA A 224 6.15 -0.59 -14.09
C ALA A 224 6.72 -1.99 -13.79
N ALA A 225 7.89 -2.05 -13.15
CA ALA A 225 8.53 -3.30 -12.74
C ALA A 225 7.72 -4.10 -11.70
N GLN A 226 6.72 -3.50 -11.05
CA GLN A 226 5.90 -4.13 -10.02
C GLN A 226 4.51 -4.56 -10.53
N VAL A 227 4.12 -4.17 -11.75
CA VAL A 227 2.79 -4.45 -12.30
C VAL A 227 2.51 -5.95 -12.42
N LEU A 228 3.52 -6.74 -12.81
CA LEU A 228 3.35 -8.18 -13.04
C LEU A 228 3.24 -9.00 -11.75
N THR A 229 3.58 -8.42 -10.60
CA THR A 229 3.45 -9.05 -9.28
C THR A 229 2.30 -8.45 -8.46
N ALA A 230 1.66 -7.39 -8.96
CA ALA A 230 0.53 -6.73 -8.30
C ALA A 230 -0.76 -7.55 -8.48
N THR A 231 -1.53 -7.66 -7.41
CA THR A 231 -2.78 -8.43 -7.37
C THR A 231 -3.92 -7.59 -6.79
N SER A 232 -5.13 -7.85 -7.25
CA SER A 232 -6.38 -7.38 -6.64
C SER A 232 -7.27 -8.59 -6.34
N TRP A 233 -8.10 -8.49 -5.30
CA TRP A 233 -8.89 -9.62 -4.80
C TRP A 233 -10.36 -9.29 -4.62
N TYR A 234 -10.69 -8.04 -4.27
CA TYR A 234 -12.06 -7.65 -3.95
C TYR A 234 -12.95 -7.59 -5.20
N ARG A 235 -14.10 -8.28 -5.13
CA ARG A 235 -15.09 -8.37 -6.22
C ARG A 235 -16.50 -7.94 -5.79
N GLY A 236 -16.64 -7.38 -4.59
CA GLY A 236 -17.93 -6.90 -4.07
C GLY A 236 -18.29 -5.52 -4.60
N LYS A 237 -19.33 -4.91 -4.00
CA LYS A 237 -19.96 -3.68 -4.49
C LYS A 237 -19.58 -2.43 -3.70
N ASP A 238 -19.03 -2.58 -2.51
CA ASP A 238 -18.74 -1.47 -1.60
C ASP A 238 -17.27 -1.50 -1.12
N PRO A 239 -16.33 -1.04 -1.97
CA PRO A 239 -14.92 -0.96 -1.58
C PRO A 239 -14.65 0.01 -0.43
N LYS A 240 -15.55 0.98 -0.17
CA LYS A 240 -15.39 1.90 0.96
C LYS A 240 -15.67 1.20 2.29
N ALA A 241 -16.69 0.34 2.33
CA ALA A 241 -16.96 -0.48 3.50
C ALA A 241 -15.82 -1.49 3.78
N VAL A 242 -15.15 -1.99 2.74
CA VAL A 242 -13.93 -2.79 2.90
C VAL A 242 -12.82 -1.95 3.54
N GLU A 243 -12.53 -0.77 3.00
CA GLU A 243 -11.54 0.15 3.57
C GLU A 243 -11.81 0.41 5.06
N GLU A 244 -13.05 0.75 5.41
CA GLU A 244 -13.45 1.02 6.80
C GLU A 244 -13.31 -0.21 7.71
N ALA A 245 -13.61 -1.41 7.20
CA ALA A 245 -13.43 -2.64 7.96
C ALA A 245 -11.96 -2.89 8.30
N PHE A 246 -11.05 -2.62 7.35
CA PHE A 246 -9.61 -2.73 7.60
C PHE A 246 -9.09 -1.61 8.52
N LEU A 247 -9.58 -0.37 8.38
CA LEU A 247 -9.24 0.73 9.28
C LEU A 247 -9.66 0.43 10.73
N THR A 248 -10.90 -0.04 10.91
CA THR A 248 -11.41 -0.47 12.22
C THR A 248 -10.56 -1.60 12.80
N MET A 249 -10.22 -2.61 11.99
CA MET A 249 -9.37 -3.72 12.41
C MET A 249 -7.99 -3.26 12.89
N ILE A 250 -7.33 -2.36 12.13
CA ILE A 250 -6.04 -1.78 12.52
C ILE A 250 -6.18 -1.01 13.84
N ASN A 251 -7.19 -0.14 13.93
CA ASN A 251 -7.42 0.70 15.11
C ASN A 251 -7.68 -0.14 16.36
N ASP A 252 -8.53 -1.16 16.25
CA ASP A 252 -8.92 -2.00 17.39
C ASP A 252 -7.74 -2.79 17.95
N VAL A 253 -6.85 -3.31 17.09
CA VAL A 253 -5.63 -3.98 17.54
C VAL A 253 -4.62 -2.98 18.11
N GLN A 254 -4.39 -1.85 17.42
CA GLN A 254 -3.42 -0.84 17.84
C GLN A 254 -3.78 -0.20 19.18
N THR A 255 -5.07 -0.02 19.46
CA THR A 255 -5.57 0.55 20.73
C THR A 255 -5.87 -0.50 21.80
N GLY A 256 -5.73 -1.80 21.49
CA GLY A 256 -5.99 -2.90 22.40
C GLY A 256 -7.48 -3.16 22.70
N VAL A 257 -8.40 -2.59 21.91
CA VAL A 257 -9.85 -2.82 22.02
C VAL A 257 -10.19 -4.28 21.66
N GLN A 258 -9.50 -4.85 20.67
CA GLN A 258 -9.67 -6.25 20.29
C GLN A 258 -8.33 -6.97 20.18
N GLN A 259 -8.36 -8.27 20.49
CA GLN A 259 -7.30 -9.21 20.13
C GLN A 259 -7.31 -9.41 18.60
N ILE A 260 -6.14 -9.70 18.03
CA ILE A 260 -5.91 -9.82 16.59
C ILE A 260 -6.89 -10.82 15.94
N ASP A 261 -7.14 -11.96 16.58
CA ASP A 261 -8.06 -12.99 16.08
C ASP A 261 -9.49 -12.46 15.92
N LYS A 262 -10.00 -11.72 16.92
CA LYS A 262 -11.34 -11.15 16.90
C LYS A 262 -11.45 -10.03 15.86
N ALA A 263 -10.45 -9.14 15.81
CA ALA A 263 -10.43 -8.03 14.88
C ALA A 263 -10.44 -8.49 13.41
N VAL A 264 -9.60 -9.49 13.08
CA VAL A 264 -9.50 -10.02 11.71
C VAL A 264 -10.77 -10.78 11.32
N ASN A 265 -11.35 -11.57 12.23
CA ASN A 265 -12.63 -12.25 11.96
C ASN A 265 -13.78 -11.25 11.75
N PHE A 266 -13.86 -10.21 12.59
CA PHE A 266 -14.87 -9.15 12.44
C PHE A 266 -14.72 -8.40 11.11
N ALA A 267 -13.49 -8.07 10.71
CA ALA A 267 -13.24 -7.46 9.42
C ALA A 267 -13.70 -8.36 8.26
N ALA A 268 -13.42 -9.67 8.33
CA ALA A 268 -13.86 -10.61 7.31
C ALA A 268 -15.39 -10.71 7.21
N GLU A 269 -16.10 -10.69 8.34
CA GLU A 269 -17.57 -10.65 8.38
C GLU A 269 -18.12 -9.36 7.73
N LYS A 270 -17.53 -8.20 8.06
CA LYS A 270 -17.90 -6.92 7.45
C LYS A 270 -17.67 -6.91 5.95
N VAL A 271 -16.51 -7.39 5.49
CA VAL A 271 -16.22 -7.51 4.06
C VAL A 271 -17.22 -8.45 3.37
N SER A 272 -17.58 -9.57 4.00
CA SER A 272 -18.55 -10.53 3.46
C SER A 272 -19.91 -9.89 3.19
N GLN A 273 -20.35 -8.96 4.04
CA GLN A 273 -21.61 -8.22 3.87
C GLN A 273 -21.61 -7.32 2.61
N THR A 274 -20.43 -6.98 2.07
CA THR A 274 -20.31 -6.12 0.87
C THR A 274 -20.32 -6.91 -0.45
N MET A 275 -20.34 -8.24 -0.39
CA MET A 275 -20.26 -9.11 -1.57
C MET A 275 -21.60 -9.21 -2.33
N ASN A 276 -22.72 -8.97 -1.64
CA ASN A 276 -24.07 -9.16 -2.17
C ASN A 276 -24.76 -7.87 -2.62
#